data_AF-A0A3B9LT14-F1
#
_entry.id   AF-A0A3B9LT14-F1
#
_cell.length_a   1.000
_cell.length_b   1.000
_cell.length_c   1.000
_cell.angle_alpha   90.00
_cell.angle_beta   90.00
_cell.angle_gamma   90.00
#
_symmetry.space_group_name_H-M   'P 1'
#
loop_
_entity.id
_entity.type
_entity.pdbx_description
1 polymer ?
#
loop_
_entity_poly.entity_id
_entity_poly.type
_entity_poly.pdbx_seq_one_letter_code
_entity_poly.pdbx_strand_id
1 'polypeptide(L)'
;MKSDKLARIIRGRSGESSAQWLSTSFVAIVALALLALACSAQQGQKQLNGDVASPPHSGATTDADKMSALPKNLPLRILSDVPLTGGSTRLDYQSLDSDSGRLYIAHLGSDLMTVFDVNKQMIVGDVKDLKHVHGLLAVPELHRVYASATGTNELAVTFV
;
A
#
# COMPACT_ATOMS: atom_id res chain seq x y z
N MET A 1 5.43 24.46 -18.29
CA MET A 1 5.56 25.05 -16.95
C MET A 1 5.31 23.93 -15.94
N LYS A 2 6.36 23.33 -15.39
CA LYS A 2 6.30 22.12 -14.56
C LYS A 2 6.28 22.58 -13.11
N SER A 3 5.16 22.40 -12.43
CA SER A 3 4.99 22.80 -11.04
C SER A 3 5.50 21.68 -10.14
N ASP A 4 6.70 21.83 -9.60
CA ASP A 4 7.24 20.98 -8.55
C ASP A 4 6.50 21.32 -7.24
N LYS A 5 5.29 20.75 -7.05
CA LYS A 5 4.50 20.91 -5.83
C LYS A 5 5.10 19.97 -4.78
N LEU A 6 6.04 20.49 -4.00
CA LEU A 6 6.72 19.73 -2.95
C LEU A 6 5.72 19.29 -1.88
N ALA A 7 5.57 17.98 -1.70
CA ALA A 7 4.87 17.40 -0.56
C ALA A 7 5.62 17.80 0.72
N ARG A 8 4.92 18.42 1.67
CA ARG A 8 5.53 18.79 2.96
C ARG A 8 5.33 17.60 3.89
N ILE A 9 6.40 16.85 4.09
CA ILE A 9 6.45 15.74 5.05
C ILE A 9 6.38 16.32 6.47
N ILE A 10 5.35 15.95 7.23
CA ILE A 10 5.25 16.29 8.65
C ILE A 10 5.92 15.16 9.43
N ARG A 11 7.20 15.35 9.77
CA ARG A 11 7.92 14.41 10.64
C ARG A 11 7.58 14.71 12.09
N GLY A 12 7.07 13.72 12.82
CA GLY A 12 6.95 13.80 14.27
C GLY A 12 8.33 14.00 14.90
N ARG A 13 8.54 15.14 15.56
CA ARG A 13 9.77 15.44 16.30
C ARG A 13 9.74 14.67 17.62
N SER A 14 10.20 13.42 17.63
CA SER A 14 10.63 12.79 18.88
C SER A 14 12.05 13.31 19.19
N GLY A 15 12.18 14.02 20.31
CA GLY A 15 13.43 14.63 20.72
C GLY A 15 14.49 13.59 21.04
N GLU A 16 15.63 13.68 20.36
CA GLU A 16 16.87 13.09 20.83
C GLU A 16 17.35 13.90 22.04
N SER A 17 17.29 13.29 23.21
CA SER A 17 18.03 13.74 24.38
C SER A 17 18.47 12.52 25.18
N SER A 18 19.75 12.54 25.56
CA SER A 18 20.34 11.82 26.68
C SER A 18 20.34 10.28 26.66
N ALA A 19 21.36 9.68 26.04
CA ALA A 19 21.84 8.34 26.43
C ALA A 19 23.32 8.09 26.02
N GLN A 20 24.24 8.97 26.39
CA GLN A 20 25.70 8.72 26.31
C GLN A 20 26.21 7.81 27.46
N TRP A 21 25.39 6.87 27.95
CA TRP A 21 25.68 6.03 29.14
C TRP A 21 25.65 4.53 28.87
N LEU A 22 25.90 4.08 27.63
CA LEU A 22 26.13 2.67 27.35
C LEU A 22 27.62 2.37 27.39
N SER A 23 28.15 2.22 28.61
CA SER A 23 29.46 1.58 28.83
C SER A 23 29.48 0.23 28.11
N THR A 24 30.57 -0.10 27.43
CA THR A 24 30.76 -1.32 26.61
C THR A 24 30.33 -2.62 27.30
N SER A 25 30.35 -2.66 28.63
CA SER A 25 29.89 -3.77 29.46
C SER A 25 28.39 -4.06 29.37
N PHE A 26 27.52 -3.07 29.12
CA PHE A 26 26.06 -3.26 29.06
C PHE A 26 25.61 -3.89 27.74
N VAL A 27 26.26 -3.54 26.63
CA VAL A 27 25.96 -4.10 25.30
C VAL A 27 26.32 -5.59 25.22
N ALA A 28 27.42 -5.99 25.86
CA ALA A 28 27.85 -7.39 25.88
C ALA A 28 26.88 -8.31 26.64
N ILE A 29 26.32 -7.85 27.76
CA ILE A 29 25.38 -8.64 28.57
C ILE A 29 24.03 -8.80 27.85
N VAL A 30 23.54 -7.75 27.19
CA VAL A 30 22.29 -7.81 26.40
C VAL A 30 22.46 -8.69 25.15
N ALA A 31 23.62 -8.62 24.49
CA ALA A 31 23.92 -9.48 23.34
C ALA A 31 24.00 -10.97 23.71
N LEU A 32 24.60 -11.31 24.86
CA LEU A 32 24.69 -12.69 25.34
C LEU A 32 23.32 -13.26 25.72
N ALA A 33 22.45 -12.43 26.32
CA ALA A 33 21.09 -12.82 26.69
C ALA A 33 20.18 -13.05 25.45
N LEU A 34 20.32 -12.23 24.41
CA LEU A 34 19.57 -12.39 23.14
C LEU A 34 20.04 -13.61 22.34
N LEU A 35 21.34 -13.94 22.38
CA LEU A 35 21.86 -15.13 21.70
C LEU A 35 21.39 -16.44 22.36
N ALA A 36 21.29 -16.47 23.69
CA ALA A 36 20.77 -17.63 24.43
C ALA A 36 19.26 -17.86 24.21
N LEU A 37 18.48 -16.79 23.96
CA LEU A 37 17.04 -16.88 23.65
C LEU A 37 16.78 -17.39 22.22
N ALA A 38 17.74 -17.24 21.30
CA ALA A 38 17.62 -17.72 19.92
C ALA A 38 17.93 -19.23 19.77
N CYS A 39 18.68 -19.84 20.69
CA CYS A 39 19.03 -21.26 20.61
C CYS A 39 17.90 -22.21 21.04
N SER A 40 16.90 -21.75 21.79
CA SER A 40 15.81 -22.60 22.29
C SER A 40 14.59 -22.68 21.37
N ALA A 41 14.53 -21.90 20.29
CA ALA A 41 13.36 -21.85 19.40
C ALA A 41 13.41 -22.82 18.20
N GLN A 42 14.52 -23.53 17.96
CA GLN A 42 14.71 -24.27 16.69
C GLN A 42 14.58 -25.79 16.80
N GLN A 43 14.09 -26.32 17.93
CA GLN A 43 13.97 -27.78 18.13
C GLN A 43 12.49 -28.20 18.09
N GLY A 44 11.88 -28.20 16.91
CA GLY A 44 10.46 -28.51 16.82
C GLY A 44 9.80 -28.69 15.46
N GLN A 45 10.51 -29.04 14.37
CA GLN A 45 9.86 -29.65 13.19
C GLN A 45 10.76 -30.71 12.55
N LYS A 46 10.71 -31.92 13.14
CA LYS A 46 11.22 -33.14 12.52
C LYS A 46 10.20 -33.55 11.45
N GLN A 47 10.57 -33.43 10.17
CA GLN A 47 9.78 -33.92 9.04
C GLN A 47 9.44 -35.40 9.23
N LEU A 48 8.15 -35.72 9.21
CA LEU A 48 7.65 -37.05 8.90
C LEU A 48 7.08 -36.97 7.48
N ASN A 49 7.87 -37.41 6.51
CA ASN A 49 7.38 -37.79 5.19
C ASN A 49 6.47 -39.01 5.38
N GLY A 50 5.19 -38.84 5.12
CA GLY A 50 4.22 -39.92 5.00
C GLY A 50 3.51 -39.78 3.67
N ASP A 51 3.78 -40.72 2.76
CA ASP A 51 3.11 -40.85 1.47
C ASP A 51 1.61 -41.09 1.68
N VAL A 52 0.77 -40.16 1.25
CA VAL A 52 -0.67 -40.41 1.06
C VAL A 52 -1.02 -39.98 -0.36
N ALA A 53 -1.20 -40.99 -1.21
CA ALA A 53 -1.76 -40.85 -2.54
C ALA A 53 -3.08 -40.08 -2.48
N SER A 54 -3.19 -39.01 -3.26
CA SER A 54 -4.48 -38.34 -3.49
C SER A 54 -5.40 -39.27 -4.29
N PRO A 55 -6.67 -39.47 -3.90
CA PRO A 55 -7.63 -40.17 -4.74
C PRO A 55 -7.94 -39.35 -6.00
N PRO A 56 -8.29 -39.99 -7.13
CA PRO A 56 -8.78 -39.27 -8.30
C PRO A 56 -10.21 -38.83 -8.00
N HIS A 57 -10.43 -37.54 -7.80
CA HIS A 57 -11.78 -36.99 -7.85
C HIS A 57 -12.21 -36.83 -9.30
N SER A 58 -12.62 -37.96 -9.88
CA SER A 58 -13.43 -38.04 -11.09
C SER A 58 -14.80 -37.42 -10.82
N GLY A 59 -15.21 -36.51 -11.70
CA GLY A 59 -16.62 -36.31 -12.07
C GLY A 59 -17.47 -35.43 -11.16
N ALA A 60 -17.37 -34.11 -11.35
CA ALA A 60 -18.53 -33.23 -11.21
C ALA A 60 -18.83 -32.61 -12.59
N THR A 61 -19.42 -33.41 -13.47
CA THR A 61 -20.11 -32.89 -14.66
C THR A 61 -21.49 -32.41 -14.21
N THR A 62 -21.58 -31.18 -13.73
CA THR A 62 -22.87 -30.50 -13.55
C THR A 62 -22.62 -28.99 -13.65
N ASP A 63 -23.30 -28.36 -14.61
CA ASP A 63 -23.61 -26.93 -14.65
C ASP A 63 -22.52 -25.93 -15.10
N ALA A 64 -21.69 -26.27 -16.09
CA ALA A 64 -20.92 -25.24 -16.83
C ALA A 64 -21.82 -24.22 -17.56
N ASP A 65 -23.05 -24.61 -17.93
CA ASP A 65 -24.06 -23.72 -18.52
C ASP A 65 -24.68 -22.73 -17.52
N LYS A 66 -24.57 -22.99 -16.21
CA LYS A 66 -25.21 -22.16 -15.17
C LYS A 66 -24.31 -21.03 -14.67
N MET A 67 -23.03 -21.03 -15.04
CA MET A 67 -22.08 -19.94 -14.75
C MET A 67 -22.14 -18.81 -15.82
N SER A 68 -23.02 -18.91 -16.82
CA SER A 68 -23.20 -17.91 -17.89
C SER A 68 -24.49 -17.10 -17.71
N ALA A 69 -24.73 -16.59 -16.50
CA ALA A 69 -25.84 -15.65 -16.25
C ALA A 69 -25.43 -14.50 -15.34
N LEU A 70 -24.21 -13.98 -15.47
CA LEU A 70 -23.98 -12.59 -15.10
C LEU A 70 -24.92 -11.73 -15.97
N PRO A 71 -25.64 -10.76 -15.40
CA PRO A 71 -26.55 -9.91 -16.18
C PRO A 71 -25.76 -9.28 -17.32
N LYS A 72 -26.12 -9.63 -18.56
CA LYS A 72 -25.43 -9.18 -19.78
C LYS A 72 -25.48 -7.65 -19.98
N ASN A 73 -26.21 -6.94 -19.13
CA ASN A 73 -26.28 -5.48 -19.08
C ASN A 73 -26.15 -5.00 -17.62
N LEU A 74 -24.91 -4.82 -17.16
CA LEU A 74 -24.66 -3.98 -16.00
C LEU A 74 -24.93 -2.51 -16.39
N PRO A 75 -25.49 -1.67 -15.50
CA PRO A 75 -25.81 -0.28 -15.83
C PRO A 75 -24.57 0.58 -16.07
N LEU A 76 -23.38 0.10 -15.69
CA LEU A 76 -22.12 0.78 -15.91
C LEU A 76 -21.65 0.55 -17.35
N ARG A 77 -21.41 1.67 -18.05
CA ARG A 77 -20.76 1.69 -19.37
C ARG A 77 -19.34 2.23 -19.21
N ILE A 78 -18.40 1.64 -19.94
CA ILE A 78 -17.04 2.18 -20.02
C ILE A 78 -17.12 3.52 -20.77
N LEU A 79 -16.59 4.57 -20.16
CA LEU A 79 -16.51 5.90 -20.80
C LEU A 79 -15.14 6.13 -21.44
N SER A 80 -14.07 5.64 -20.81
CA SER A 80 -12.69 5.83 -21.26
C SER A 80 -11.77 4.82 -20.58
N ASP A 81 -10.79 4.31 -21.31
CA ASP A 81 -9.62 3.66 -20.76
C ASP A 81 -8.47 4.67 -20.73
N VAL A 82 -7.97 4.99 -19.53
CA VAL A 82 -6.89 5.96 -19.35
C VAL A 82 -5.65 5.24 -18.83
N PRO A 83 -4.52 5.29 -19.56
CA PRO A 83 -3.28 4.69 -19.07
C PRO A 83 -2.81 5.45 -17.84
N LEU A 84 -2.68 4.75 -16.72
CA LEU A 84 -2.15 5.32 -15.49
C LEU A 84 -0.63 5.49 -15.55
N THR A 85 -0.14 6.47 -14.82
CA THR A 85 1.29 6.66 -14.56
C THR A 85 1.81 5.58 -13.62
N GLY A 86 3.13 5.43 -13.52
CA GLY A 86 3.76 4.35 -12.77
C GLY A 86 3.77 3.00 -13.50
N GLY A 87 4.13 1.93 -12.80
CA GLY A 87 4.13 0.57 -13.35
C GLY A 87 2.78 -0.12 -13.14
N SER A 88 2.59 -1.25 -13.85
CA SER A 88 1.49 -2.21 -13.61
C SER A 88 1.71 -2.95 -12.27
N THR A 89 1.69 -2.18 -11.19
CA THR A 89 1.96 -2.59 -9.82
C THR A 89 0.68 -2.48 -9.00
N ARG A 90 0.73 -2.90 -7.74
CA ARG A 90 -0.44 -2.85 -6.87
C ARG A 90 -0.90 -1.40 -6.66
N LEU A 91 -2.18 -1.16 -6.97
CA LEU A 91 -2.93 0.00 -6.53
C LEU A 91 -3.55 -0.28 -5.15
N ASP A 92 -3.83 0.77 -4.39
CA ASP A 92 -4.48 0.68 -3.09
C ASP A 92 -5.72 1.60 -3.02
N TYR A 93 -5.85 2.44 -1.99
CA TYR A 93 -7.04 3.26 -1.81
C TYR A 93 -7.10 4.45 -2.79
N GLN A 94 -8.33 4.94 -2.97
CA GLN A 94 -8.62 6.15 -3.72
C GLN A 94 -9.49 7.11 -2.89
N SER A 95 -9.37 8.41 -3.16
CA SER A 95 -10.18 9.44 -2.51
C SER A 95 -10.65 10.46 -3.55
N LEU A 96 -11.95 10.75 -3.58
CA LEU A 96 -12.55 11.72 -4.49
C LEU A 96 -12.83 13.01 -3.72
N ASP A 97 -12.28 14.12 -4.22
CA ASP A 97 -12.78 15.45 -3.95
C ASP A 97 -13.84 15.79 -5.01
N SER A 98 -15.12 15.72 -4.61
CA SER A 98 -16.25 15.99 -5.49
C SER A 98 -16.36 17.47 -5.88
N ASP A 99 -15.85 18.38 -5.06
CA ASP A 99 -15.98 19.82 -5.28
C ASP A 99 -15.05 20.27 -6.41
N SER A 100 -13.82 19.76 -6.42
CA SER A 100 -12.84 20.03 -7.49
C SER A 100 -12.87 19.01 -8.63
N GLY A 101 -13.57 17.89 -8.48
CA GLY A 101 -13.55 16.78 -9.43
C GLY A 101 -12.17 16.14 -9.55
N ARG A 102 -11.47 15.97 -8.42
CA ARG A 102 -10.14 15.35 -8.35
C ARG A 102 -10.22 14.00 -7.66
N LEU A 103 -9.84 12.96 -8.38
CA LEU A 103 -9.66 11.61 -7.85
C LEU A 103 -8.18 11.38 -7.60
N TYR A 104 -7.84 11.04 -6.36
CA TYR A 104 -6.50 10.69 -5.92
C TYR A 104 -6.39 9.17 -5.81
N ILE A 105 -5.38 8.57 -6.43
CA ILE A 105 -5.21 7.11 -6.52
C ILE A 105 -3.83 6.72 -5.98
N ALA A 106 -3.76 5.81 -5.00
CA ALA A 106 -2.50 5.33 -4.44
C ALA A 106 -1.88 4.23 -5.30
N HIS A 107 -0.64 4.43 -5.74
CA HIS A 107 0.16 3.41 -6.40
C HIS A 107 1.20 2.87 -5.41
N LEU A 108 0.77 1.93 -4.57
CA LEU A 108 1.60 1.29 -3.55
C LEU A 108 2.92 0.80 -4.14
N GLY A 109 2.88 0.04 -5.24
CA GLY A 109 4.08 -0.53 -5.83
C GLY A 109 4.91 0.42 -6.70
N SER A 110 4.45 1.66 -6.92
CA SER A 110 5.19 2.68 -7.68
C SER A 110 5.56 3.91 -6.84
N ASP A 111 5.34 3.88 -5.52
CA ASP A 111 5.66 4.97 -4.58
C ASP A 111 5.10 6.34 -4.99
N LEU A 112 3.89 6.38 -5.56
CA LEU A 112 3.28 7.63 -6.04
C LEU A 112 1.76 7.67 -5.83
N MET A 113 1.22 8.89 -5.85
CA MET A 113 -0.21 9.16 -5.92
C MET A 113 -0.53 9.85 -7.23
N THR A 114 -1.40 9.25 -8.03
CA THR A 114 -1.91 9.84 -9.27
C THR A 114 -3.06 10.79 -8.95
N VAL A 115 -3.08 11.96 -9.60
CA VAL A 115 -4.17 12.92 -9.55
C VAL A 115 -4.91 12.90 -10.88
N PHE A 116 -6.16 12.47 -10.85
CA PHE A 116 -7.02 12.33 -12.01
C PHE A 116 -8.16 13.35 -11.97
N ASP A 117 -8.41 14.03 -13.09
CA ASP A 117 -9.54 14.93 -13.27
C ASP A 117 -10.71 14.14 -13.86
N VAL A 118 -11.76 13.90 -13.07
CA VAL A 118 -12.91 13.09 -13.50
C VAL A 118 -13.79 13.79 -14.53
N ASN A 119 -13.75 15.12 -14.56
CA ASN A 119 -14.54 15.91 -15.52
C ASN A 119 -13.86 15.93 -16.90
N LYS A 120 -12.52 16.00 -16.92
CA LYS A 120 -11.72 15.98 -18.15
C LYS A 120 -11.29 14.57 -18.57
N GLN A 121 -11.51 13.57 -17.73
CA GLN A 121 -11.14 12.17 -17.94
C GLN A 121 -9.64 12.00 -18.24
N MET A 122 -8.78 12.71 -17.49
CA MET A 122 -7.33 12.69 -17.72
C MET A 122 -6.54 12.82 -16.43
N ILE A 123 -5.31 12.29 -16.45
CA ILE A 123 -4.33 12.53 -15.39
C ILE A 123 -3.85 13.96 -15.48
N VAL A 124 -3.88 14.67 -14.35
CA VAL A 124 -3.43 16.06 -14.23
C VAL A 124 -2.11 16.19 -13.47
N GLY A 125 -1.63 15.12 -12.86
CA GLY A 125 -0.29 15.06 -12.29
C GLY A 125 -0.09 13.84 -11.39
N ASP A 126 1.15 13.71 -10.90
CA ASP A 126 1.54 12.70 -9.91
C ASP A 126 2.25 13.38 -8.73
N VAL A 127 2.01 12.88 -7.52
CA VAL A 127 2.82 13.16 -6.34
C VAL A 127 3.71 11.96 -6.08
N LYS A 128 5.01 12.15 -6.20
CA LYS A 128 6.02 11.08 -6.09
C LYS A 128 6.61 11.02 -4.68
N ASP A 129 7.50 10.05 -4.49
CA ASP A 129 8.27 9.84 -3.26
C ASP A 129 7.40 9.48 -2.04
N LEU A 130 6.22 8.91 -2.30
CA LEU A 130 5.31 8.42 -1.28
C LEU A 130 5.56 6.92 -1.06
N LYS A 131 6.61 6.60 -0.29
CA LYS A 131 7.09 5.22 -0.12
C LYS A 131 6.02 4.30 0.45
N HIS A 132 5.66 3.26 -0.31
CA HIS A 132 4.57 2.33 0.00
C HIS A 132 3.30 3.08 0.44
N VAL A 133 2.79 3.95 -0.44
CA VAL A 133 1.57 4.69 -0.16
C VAL A 133 0.36 3.77 -0.13
N HIS A 134 -0.49 3.92 0.88
CA HIS A 134 -1.71 3.11 1.06
C HIS A 134 -2.98 3.97 1.06
N GLY A 135 -3.24 4.65 2.17
CA GLY A 135 -4.47 5.38 2.41
C GLY A 135 -4.34 6.81 1.90
N LEU A 136 -5.39 7.29 1.23
CA LEU A 136 -5.53 8.67 0.77
C LEU A 136 -6.81 9.27 1.33
N LEU A 137 -6.75 10.53 1.77
CA LEU A 137 -7.92 11.29 2.18
C LEU A 137 -7.79 12.73 1.68
N ALA A 138 -8.61 13.10 0.69
CA ALA A 138 -8.82 14.48 0.32
C ALA A 138 -9.76 15.16 1.33
N VAL A 139 -9.38 16.34 1.80
CA VAL A 139 -10.16 17.19 2.71
C VAL A 139 -10.26 18.57 2.06
N PRO A 140 -11.29 18.81 1.21
CA PRO A 140 -11.42 20.02 0.41
C PRO A 140 -11.46 21.30 1.27
N GLU A 141 -12.11 21.24 2.43
CA GLU A 141 -12.25 22.38 3.37
C GLU A 141 -10.90 22.83 3.95
N LEU A 142 -9.90 21.95 3.97
CA LEU A 142 -8.54 22.25 4.40
C LEU A 142 -7.59 22.47 3.22
N HIS A 143 -8.08 22.32 1.98
CA HIS A 143 -7.29 22.32 0.76
C HIS A 143 -6.10 21.35 0.80
N ARG A 144 -6.31 20.15 1.35
CA ARG A 144 -5.24 19.17 1.60
C ARG A 144 -5.65 17.75 1.22
N VAL A 145 -4.63 16.97 0.87
CA VAL A 145 -4.70 15.51 0.80
C VAL A 145 -3.69 14.94 1.77
N TYR A 146 -4.13 13.96 2.56
CA TYR A 146 -3.31 13.20 3.49
C TYR A 146 -3.05 11.81 2.91
N ALA A 147 -1.80 11.36 2.96
CA ALA A 147 -1.38 10.08 2.43
C ALA A 147 -0.52 9.31 3.44
N SER A 148 -0.89 8.06 3.75
CA SER A 148 -0.06 7.20 4.61
C SER A 148 1.04 6.54 3.79
N ALA A 149 2.31 6.87 4.09
CA ALA A 149 3.50 6.33 3.43
C ALA A 149 4.23 5.37 4.39
N THR A 150 3.83 4.10 4.39
CA THR A 150 4.32 3.10 5.38
C THR A 150 5.78 2.74 5.17
N GLY A 151 6.31 2.90 3.95
CA GLY A 151 7.73 2.69 3.67
C GLY A 151 8.64 3.72 4.35
N THR A 152 8.07 4.81 4.87
CA THR A 152 8.78 5.86 5.61
C THR A 152 8.21 6.12 7.00
N ASN A 153 7.14 5.43 7.40
CA ASN A 153 6.40 5.68 8.64
C ASN A 153 5.94 7.15 8.78
N GLU A 154 5.52 7.77 7.68
CA GLU A 154 5.14 9.19 7.64
C GLU A 154 3.70 9.37 7.12
N LEU A 155 3.06 10.44 7.58
CA LEU A 155 1.84 10.98 6.96
C LEU A 155 2.24 12.16 6.07
N ALA A 156 2.21 11.95 4.76
CA ALA A 156 2.48 13.00 3.80
C ALA A 156 1.25 13.90 3.65
N VAL A 157 1.51 15.21 3.50
CA VAL A 157 0.47 16.20 3.26
C VAL A 157 0.83 16.96 1.99
N THR A 158 -0.11 16.99 1.05
CA THR A 158 -0.03 17.82 -0.15
C THR A 158 -1.26 18.70 -0.25
N PHE A 159 -1.16 19.77 -1.02
CA PHE A 159 -2.30 20.64 -1.31
C PHE A 159 -3.09 20.08 -2.49
N VAL A 160 -4.42 20.20 -2.42
CA VAL A 160 -5.29 20.04 -3.60
C VAL A 160 -5.05 21.15 -4.62
#